data_AF-A0A8A2UAG3-F1
#
_entry.id   AF-A0A8A2UAG3-F1
#
_cell.length_a   1.000
_cell.length_b   1.000
_cell.length_c   1.000
_cell.angle_alpha   90.00
_cell.angle_beta   90.00
_cell.angle_gamma   90.00
#
_symmetry.space_group_name_H-M   'P 1'
#
loop_
_entity.id
_entity.type
_entity.pdbx_description
1 polymer ?
#
loop_
_entity_poly.entity_id
_entity_poly.type
_entity_poly.pdbx_seq_one_letter_code
_entity_poly.pdbx_strand_id
1 'polypeptide(L)'
;MPEHDRTDSVTTLRRRAAAAADRATTAISRVPGIGATRSLYRVWQRHVRERPDQYQASITFPTAPTRPTVAEIHDWIEDLEYAFEGRLDVYARRGSVAVETDRVSAELFDEDEFVEICERIEDGYDGSHSIAHLKKWRRNDGRLVRAHVIVPVKPLFPRDETDEPDADRAAAGIEVN
;
A
#
# COMPACT_ATOMS: atom_id res chain seq x y z
N MET A 1 -38.77 -30.35 -26.80
CA MET A 1 -37.57 -31.18 -26.55
C MET A 1 -37.12 -31.76 -27.88
N PRO A 2 -35.82 -31.75 -28.27
CA PRO A 2 -34.56 -31.32 -27.57
C PRO A 2 -33.74 -30.22 -28.34
N GLU A 3 -32.95 -29.33 -27.68
CA GLU A 3 -31.48 -29.28 -27.36
C GLU A 3 -30.54 -28.87 -28.54
N HIS A 4 -29.87 -27.69 -28.56
CA HIS A 4 -28.58 -27.22 -27.96
C HIS A 4 -27.27 -27.74 -28.60
N ASP A 5 -26.44 -26.83 -29.17
CA ASP A 5 -24.97 -26.62 -28.96
C ASP A 5 -24.44 -25.59 -30.00
N ARG A 6 -23.75 -24.46 -29.76
CA ARG A 6 -22.77 -23.94 -28.77
C ARG A 6 -21.32 -24.39 -28.97
N THR A 7 -20.72 -24.13 -30.15
CA THR A 7 -19.29 -24.41 -30.40
C THR A 7 -18.43 -23.30 -31.04
N ASP A 8 -18.88 -22.04 -31.12
CA ASP A 8 -18.08 -20.99 -31.80
C ASP A 8 -17.23 -20.08 -30.89
N SER A 9 -17.14 -20.33 -29.58
CA SER A 9 -16.49 -19.40 -28.63
C SER A 9 -15.08 -19.78 -28.17
N VAL A 10 -14.56 -20.96 -28.52
CA VAL A 10 -13.31 -21.50 -27.95
C VAL A 10 -12.05 -21.06 -28.72
N THR A 11 -12.16 -20.74 -30.00
CA THR A 11 -11.02 -20.45 -30.88
C THR A 11 -10.52 -19.00 -30.79
N THR A 12 -11.37 -18.04 -30.42
CA THR A 12 -10.99 -16.62 -30.25
C THR A 12 -10.26 -16.33 -28.94
N LEU A 13 -10.50 -17.14 -27.91
CA LEU A 13 -9.90 -16.99 -26.57
C LEU A 13 -8.43 -17.46 -26.54
N ARG A 14 -8.07 -18.48 -27.33
CA ARG A 14 -6.68 -18.96 -27.43
C ARG A 14 -5.73 -17.99 -28.15
N ARG A 15 -6.23 -17.17 -29.08
CA ARG A 15 -5.39 -16.19 -29.79
C ARG A 15 -5.08 -14.94 -28.94
N ARG A 16 -5.92 -14.60 -27.96
CA ARG A 16 -5.66 -13.48 -27.02
C ARG A 16 -4.75 -13.84 -25.85
N ALA A 17 -4.70 -15.11 -25.46
CA ALA A 17 -3.80 -15.56 -24.38
C ALA A 17 -2.31 -15.56 -24.79
N ALA A 18 -2.00 -15.84 -26.06
CA ALA A 18 -0.62 -15.86 -26.55
C ALA A 18 -0.01 -14.44 -26.69
N ALA A 19 -0.81 -13.44 -27.05
CA ALA A 19 -0.33 -12.06 -27.20
C ALA A 19 -0.08 -11.33 -25.86
N ALA A 20 -0.62 -11.84 -24.75
CA ALA A 20 -0.37 -11.31 -23.41
C ALA A 20 0.88 -11.91 -22.77
N ALA A 21 1.26 -13.14 -23.15
CA ALA A 21 2.47 -13.80 -22.67
C ALA A 21 3.75 -13.16 -23.24
N ASP A 22 3.71 -12.70 -24.50
CA ASP A 22 4.90 -12.16 -25.18
C ASP A 22 5.33 -10.75 -24.72
N ARG A 23 4.42 -9.98 -24.10
CA ARG A 23 4.78 -8.68 -23.52
C ARG A 23 5.37 -8.76 -22.11
N ALA A 24 5.22 -9.90 -21.42
CA ALA A 24 5.75 -10.10 -20.08
C ALA A 24 7.24 -10.48 -20.08
N THR A 25 7.75 -11.03 -21.19
CA THR A 25 9.12 -11.55 -21.27
C THR A 25 10.16 -10.51 -21.64
N THR A 26 9.76 -9.35 -22.20
CA THR A 26 10.70 -8.33 -22.72
C THR A 26 10.91 -7.15 -21.76
N ALA A 27 10.80 -7.38 -20.46
CA ALA A 27 11.16 -6.39 -19.42
C ALA A 27 12.25 -6.91 -18.46
N ILE A 28 12.90 -8.03 -18.81
CA ILE A 28 13.98 -8.62 -18.00
C ILE A 28 15.31 -8.12 -18.53
N SER A 29 15.63 -6.85 -18.29
CA SER A 29 17.00 -6.33 -18.26
C SER A 29 16.96 -4.85 -17.90
N ARG A 30 16.96 -4.56 -16.61
CA ARG A 30 17.67 -3.44 -15.96
C ARG A 30 17.30 -3.42 -14.47
N VAL A 31 18.35 -3.45 -13.65
CA VAL A 31 18.43 -3.44 -12.18
C VAL A 31 17.16 -2.89 -11.47
N PRO A 32 16.39 -3.70 -10.69
CA PRO A 32 15.17 -3.25 -10.05
C PRO A 32 15.36 -3.04 -8.54
N GLY A 33 15.47 -1.78 -8.11
CA GLY A 33 15.47 -1.40 -6.70
C GLY A 33 14.13 -0.80 -6.28
N ILE A 34 13.44 -1.47 -5.36
CA ILE A 34 12.41 -0.95 -4.44
C ILE A 34 11.02 -0.57 -5.02
N GLY A 35 10.93 0.14 -6.15
CA GLY A 35 9.62 0.59 -6.69
C GLY A 35 8.78 -0.51 -7.35
N ALA A 36 9.42 -1.34 -8.18
CA ALA A 36 8.73 -2.37 -8.96
C ALA A 36 8.29 -3.59 -8.12
N THR A 37 9.00 -3.90 -7.04
CA THR A 37 8.64 -4.98 -6.11
C THR A 37 7.43 -4.61 -5.26
N ARG A 38 7.28 -3.33 -4.88
CA ARG A 38 6.11 -2.82 -4.15
C ARG A 38 4.83 -2.87 -5.00
N SER A 39 4.93 -2.49 -6.29
CA SER A 39 3.80 -2.55 -7.22
C SER A 39 3.38 -3.99 -7.56
N LEU A 40 4.33 -4.89 -7.80
CA LEU A 40 4.07 -6.32 -8.01
C LEU A 40 3.43 -6.99 -6.79
N TYR A 41 3.89 -6.65 -5.58
CA TYR A 41 3.26 -7.11 -4.33
C TYR A 41 1.82 -6.61 -4.18
N ARG A 42 1.55 -5.34 -4.53
CA ARG A 42 0.19 -4.76 -4.51
C ARG A 42 -0.74 -5.48 -5.50
N VAL A 43 -0.30 -5.72 -6.73
CA VAL A 43 -1.08 -6.44 -7.74
C VAL A 43 -1.33 -7.89 -7.31
N TRP A 44 -0.32 -8.55 -6.75
CA TRP A 44 -0.45 -9.92 -6.25
C TRP A 44 -1.42 -10.02 -5.05
N GLN A 45 -1.34 -9.10 -4.09
CA GLN A 45 -2.31 -9.02 -2.98
C GLN A 45 -3.75 -8.77 -3.45
N ARG A 46 -3.93 -7.98 -4.53
CA ARG A 46 -5.23 -7.69 -5.14
C ARG A 46 -5.81 -8.88 -5.88
N HIS A 47 -4.98 -9.77 -6.42
CA HIS A 47 -5.42 -10.91 -7.23
C HIS A 47 -5.67 -12.19 -6.41
N VAL A 48 -5.05 -12.33 -5.23
CA VAL A 48 -5.07 -13.57 -4.44
C VAL A 48 -6.19 -13.60 -3.37
N ARG A 49 -6.89 -12.48 -3.10
CA ARG A 49 -7.89 -12.39 -2.01
C ARG A 49 -9.25 -11.88 -2.48
N GLU A 50 -10.30 -12.34 -1.80
CA GLU A 50 -11.69 -11.88 -1.93
C GLU A 50 -11.76 -10.34 -1.86
N ARG A 51 -12.59 -9.70 -2.67
CA ARG A 51 -12.80 -8.24 -2.58
C ARG A 51 -13.56 -7.94 -1.29
N PRO A 52 -13.09 -7.02 -0.43
CA PRO A 52 -13.82 -6.67 0.79
C PRO A 52 -15.07 -5.89 0.44
N ASP A 53 -16.08 -5.99 1.28
CA ASP A 53 -17.30 -5.18 1.19
C ASP A 53 -17.07 -3.79 1.80
N GLN A 54 -16.14 -3.69 2.76
CA GLN A 54 -15.87 -2.47 3.51
C GLN A 54 -14.39 -2.33 3.89
N TYR A 55 -13.99 -1.07 4.06
CA TYR A 55 -12.66 -0.67 4.51
C TYR A 55 -12.74 0.07 5.84
N GLN A 56 -11.70 -0.09 6.65
CA GLN A 56 -11.51 0.64 7.90
C GLN A 56 -10.01 0.88 8.11
N ALA A 57 -9.63 1.98 8.76
CA ALA A 57 -8.27 2.25 9.17
C ALA A 57 -8.17 2.55 10.68
N SER A 58 -7.05 2.14 11.27
CA SER A 58 -6.66 2.54 12.61
C SER A 58 -5.18 2.92 12.61
N ILE A 59 -4.88 4.11 13.08
CA ILE A 59 -3.56 4.73 12.93
C ILE A 59 -3.17 5.33 14.27
N THR A 60 -1.92 5.18 14.67
CA THR A 60 -1.40 5.85 15.88
C THR A 60 -0.23 6.72 15.49
N PHE A 61 -0.31 8.02 15.78
CA PHE A 61 0.71 9.01 15.49
C PHE A 61 1.50 9.37 16.75
N PRO A 62 2.76 8.94 16.91
CA PRO A 62 3.65 9.46 17.94
C PRO A 62 3.86 10.98 17.78
N THR A 63 3.67 11.74 18.86
CA THR A 63 3.83 13.22 18.84
C THR A 63 5.16 13.70 19.41
N ALA A 64 6.00 12.78 19.88
CA ALA A 64 7.31 13.06 20.46
C ALA A 64 8.53 13.07 19.48
N PRO A 65 8.47 12.67 18.20
CA PRO A 65 9.65 12.75 17.35
C PRO A 65 9.93 14.17 16.86
N THR A 66 11.16 14.38 16.37
CA THR A 66 11.56 15.63 15.68
C THR A 66 10.75 15.86 14.40
N ARG A 67 10.29 14.79 13.76
CA ARG A 67 9.35 14.77 12.64
C ARG A 67 8.45 13.54 12.72
N PRO A 68 7.20 13.64 12.28
CA PRO A 68 6.51 14.81 11.73
C PRO A 68 6.11 15.82 12.82
N THR A 69 5.85 17.06 12.41
CA THR A 69 5.28 18.10 13.27
C THR A 69 3.82 17.81 13.61
N VAL A 70 3.29 18.45 14.65
CA VAL A 70 1.87 18.32 15.02
C VAL A 70 0.95 18.84 13.91
N ALA A 71 1.39 19.85 13.14
CA ALA A 71 0.63 20.37 12.01
C ALA A 71 0.53 19.33 10.88
N GLU A 72 1.64 18.69 10.50
CA GLU A 72 1.62 17.61 9.49
C GLU A 72 0.74 16.43 9.93
N ILE A 73 0.79 16.06 11.22
CA ILE A 73 -0.12 15.04 11.76
C ILE A 73 -1.58 15.48 11.61
N HIS A 74 -1.89 16.74 11.89
CA HIS A 74 -3.25 17.27 11.74
C HIS A 74 -3.71 17.23 10.27
N ASP A 75 -2.86 17.64 9.33
CA ASP A 75 -3.18 17.62 7.90
C ASP A 75 -3.49 16.19 7.42
N TRP A 76 -2.73 15.19 7.86
CA TRP A 76 -3.03 13.80 7.52
C TRP A 76 -4.31 13.28 8.17
N ILE A 77 -4.68 13.77 9.36
CA ILE A 77 -5.96 13.43 9.99
C ILE A 77 -7.11 14.00 9.16
N GLU A 78 -6.98 15.22 8.65
CA GLU A 78 -7.96 15.83 7.74
C GLU A 78 -8.08 15.06 6.42
N ASP A 79 -6.95 14.62 5.84
CA ASP A 79 -6.97 13.78 4.65
C ASP A 79 -7.65 12.42 4.89
N LEU A 80 -7.40 11.80 6.05
CA LEU A 80 -8.08 10.56 6.46
C LEU A 80 -9.58 10.79 6.68
N GLU A 81 -9.96 11.94 7.23
CA GLU A 81 -11.35 12.32 7.39
C GLU A 81 -12.03 12.37 6.01
N TYR A 82 -11.41 12.99 5.01
CA TYR A 82 -11.93 13.02 3.65
C TYR A 82 -12.04 11.62 3.02
N ALA A 83 -10.96 10.83 3.06
CA ALA A 83 -10.91 9.49 2.48
C ALA A 83 -11.92 8.50 3.13
N PHE A 84 -12.37 8.79 4.36
CA PHE A 84 -13.37 8.01 5.08
C PHE A 84 -14.70 8.77 5.30
N GLU A 85 -15.03 9.70 4.39
CA GLU A 85 -16.32 10.41 4.32
C GLU A 85 -16.72 11.17 5.60
N GLY A 86 -15.77 11.76 6.31
CA GLY A 86 -16.02 12.55 7.52
C GLY A 86 -16.15 11.73 8.80
N ARG A 87 -15.82 10.43 8.76
CA ARG A 87 -16.15 9.51 9.85
C ARG A 87 -14.91 8.90 10.49
N LEU A 88 -14.34 9.63 11.43
CA LEU A 88 -13.28 9.13 12.29
C LEU A 88 -13.40 9.62 13.72
N ASP A 89 -12.87 8.82 14.64
CA ASP A 89 -12.67 9.17 16.03
C ASP A 89 -11.19 9.44 16.29
N VAL A 90 -10.91 10.53 17.01
CA VAL A 90 -9.55 10.91 17.44
C VAL A 90 -9.42 10.78 18.95
N TYR A 91 -8.44 10.00 19.39
CA TYR A 91 -8.15 9.72 20.78
C TYR A 91 -6.77 10.28 21.17
N ALA A 92 -6.76 11.30 22.03
CA ALA A 92 -5.53 11.77 22.64
C ALA A 92 -4.96 10.72 23.61
N ARG A 93 -3.67 10.43 23.50
CA ARG A 93 -2.92 9.55 24.40
C ARG A 93 -1.65 10.27 24.86
N ARG A 94 -1.03 9.77 25.93
CA ARG A 94 0.25 10.33 26.39
C ARG A 94 1.33 10.06 25.34
N GLY A 95 1.79 11.12 24.66
CA GLY A 95 2.85 11.05 23.65
C GLY A 95 2.41 10.55 22.27
N SER A 96 1.10 10.41 22.02
CA SER A 96 0.58 10.02 20.72
C SER A 96 -0.89 10.41 20.53
N VAL A 97 -1.35 10.40 19.29
CA VAL A 97 -2.76 10.51 18.91
C VAL A 97 -3.16 9.24 18.19
N ALA A 98 -4.26 8.61 18.58
CA ALA A 98 -4.81 7.47 17.85
C ALA A 98 -6.05 7.88 17.06
N VAL A 99 -6.16 7.40 15.84
CA VAL A 99 -7.27 7.65 14.92
C VAL A 99 -7.89 6.31 14.57
N GLU A 100 -9.20 6.22 14.65
CA GLU A 100 -9.97 5.08 14.16
C GLU A 100 -11.06 5.59 13.22
N THR A 101 -11.08 5.09 12.00
CA THR A 101 -12.11 5.45 11.03
C THR A 101 -13.32 4.54 11.18
N ASP A 102 -14.48 5.03 10.76
CA ASP A 102 -15.63 4.17 10.51
C ASP A 102 -15.39 3.27 9.30
N ARG A 103 -16.35 2.36 9.08
CA ARG A 103 -16.38 1.47 7.92
C ARG A 103 -17.00 2.19 6.73
N VAL A 104 -16.24 2.28 5.65
CA VAL A 104 -16.74 2.79 4.36
C VAL A 104 -16.92 1.62 3.40
N SER A 105 -17.94 1.67 2.55
CA SER A 105 -18.16 0.62 1.55
C SER A 105 -17.05 0.60 0.52
N ALA A 106 -16.77 -0.56 -0.07
CA ALA A 106 -15.78 -0.68 -1.14
C ALA A 106 -16.13 0.09 -2.42
N GLU A 107 -17.39 0.54 -2.56
CA GLU A 107 -17.84 1.37 -3.69
C GLU A 107 -17.45 2.84 -3.51
N LEU A 108 -17.37 3.31 -2.26
CA LEU A 108 -17.11 4.71 -1.92
C LEU A 108 -15.65 4.94 -1.51
N PHE A 109 -14.98 3.88 -1.07
CA PHE A 109 -13.60 3.95 -0.63
C PHE A 109 -12.62 4.12 -1.79
N ASP A 110 -11.91 5.25 -1.81
CA ASP A 110 -10.80 5.48 -2.73
C ASP A 110 -9.50 4.83 -2.17
N GLU A 111 -9.18 3.63 -2.68
CA GLU A 111 -7.97 2.90 -2.26
C GLU A 111 -6.69 3.62 -2.70
N ASP A 112 -6.71 4.36 -3.80
CA ASP A 112 -5.52 5.02 -4.34
C ASP A 112 -5.21 6.28 -3.52
N GLU A 113 -6.23 7.10 -3.19
CA GLU A 113 -6.08 8.25 -2.28
C GLU A 113 -5.60 7.80 -0.89
N PHE A 114 -6.20 6.75 -0.33
CA PHE A 114 -5.76 6.21 0.96
C PHE A 114 -4.29 5.76 0.93
N VAL A 115 -3.85 5.20 -0.19
CA VAL A 115 -2.45 4.80 -0.40
C VAL A 115 -1.52 6.01 -0.45
N GLU A 116 -1.91 7.09 -1.12
CA GLU A 116 -1.13 8.34 -1.16
C GLU A 116 -1.01 8.98 0.23
N ILE A 117 -2.08 8.95 1.03
CA ILE A 117 -2.04 9.36 2.45
C ILE A 117 -1.03 8.50 3.22
N CYS A 118 -1.07 7.18 3.05
CA CYS A 118 -0.12 6.27 3.70
C CYS A 118 1.34 6.57 3.33
N GLU A 119 1.59 6.92 2.07
CA GLU A 119 2.93 7.27 1.58
C GLU A 119 3.42 8.59 2.19
N ARG A 120 2.57 9.61 2.26
CA ARG A 120 2.91 10.87 2.97
C ARG A 120 3.21 10.67 4.45
N ILE A 121 2.47 9.78 5.12
CA ILE A 121 2.74 9.40 6.52
C ILE A 121 4.10 8.70 6.62
N GLU A 122 4.41 7.75 5.72
CA GLU A 122 5.71 7.08 5.69
C GLU A 122 6.86 8.07 5.55
N ASP A 123 6.74 9.01 4.62
CA ASP A 123 7.76 10.03 4.35
C ASP A 123 7.94 10.98 5.54
N GLY A 124 6.85 11.43 6.17
CA GLY A 124 6.94 12.35 7.30
C GLY A 124 7.57 11.73 8.56
N TYR A 125 7.51 10.41 8.70
CA TYR A 125 8.19 9.67 9.77
C TYR A 125 9.58 9.17 9.37
N ASP A 126 10.00 9.33 8.13
CA ASP A 126 11.27 8.81 7.66
C ASP A 126 12.46 9.36 8.49
N GLY A 127 13.47 8.52 8.66
CA GLY A 127 14.60 8.77 9.56
C GLY A 127 14.27 8.70 11.06
N SER A 128 13.01 8.80 11.49
CA SER A 128 12.62 8.75 12.91
C SER A 128 11.96 7.43 13.32
N HIS A 129 11.09 6.90 12.46
CA HIS A 129 10.29 5.70 12.70
C HIS A 129 10.26 4.85 11.44
N SER A 130 10.10 3.53 11.64
CA SER A 130 9.65 2.64 10.56
C SER A 130 8.14 2.52 10.61
N ILE A 131 7.45 2.50 9.46
CA ILE A 131 6.00 2.30 9.45
C ILE A 131 5.66 0.82 9.35
N ALA A 132 4.92 0.31 10.33
CA ALA A 132 4.35 -1.03 10.30
C ALA A 132 2.93 -0.99 9.70
N HIS A 133 2.74 -1.74 8.61
CA HIS A 133 1.44 -1.94 7.96
C HIS A 133 0.89 -3.32 8.27
N LEU A 134 -0.25 -3.38 8.96
CA LEU A 134 -0.92 -4.63 9.26
C LEU A 134 -2.33 -4.63 8.68
N LYS A 135 -2.60 -5.57 7.77
CA LYS A 135 -3.91 -5.73 7.14
C LYS A 135 -4.64 -6.90 7.78
N LYS A 136 -5.81 -6.65 8.35
CA LYS A 136 -6.67 -7.66 8.99
C LYS A 136 -7.97 -7.80 8.20
N TRP A 137 -8.40 -9.03 8.01
CA TRP A 137 -9.68 -9.36 7.38
C TRP A 137 -10.62 -9.91 8.45
N ARG A 138 -11.83 -9.37 8.55
CA ARG A 138 -12.82 -9.80 9.55
C ARG A 138 -14.20 -9.83 8.92
N ARG A 139 -15.03 -10.77 9.36
CA ARG A 139 -16.47 -10.68 9.11
C ARG A 139 -17.10 -9.83 10.21
N ASN A 140 -17.90 -8.85 9.81
CA ASN A 140 -18.70 -8.04 10.71
C ASN A 140 -20.09 -7.82 10.09
N ASP A 141 -21.15 -8.14 10.83
CA ASP A 141 -22.53 -8.06 10.36
C ASP A 141 -22.77 -8.67 8.97
N GLY A 142 -22.14 -9.83 8.71
CA GLY A 142 -22.22 -10.54 7.43
C GLY A 142 -21.38 -9.95 6.28
N ARG A 143 -20.70 -8.81 6.49
CA ARG A 143 -19.82 -8.15 5.53
C ARG A 143 -18.35 -8.48 5.81
N LEU A 144 -17.56 -8.63 4.75
CA LEU A 144 -16.12 -8.80 4.82
C LEU A 144 -15.43 -7.42 4.90
N VAL A 145 -14.84 -7.13 6.05
CA VAL A 145 -14.14 -5.87 6.33
C VAL A 145 -12.63 -6.08 6.21
N ARG A 146 -11.96 -5.20 5.45
CA ARG A 146 -10.51 -5.08 5.43
C ARG A 146 -10.09 -3.89 6.31
N ALA A 147 -9.52 -4.20 7.47
CA ALA A 147 -9.00 -3.22 8.41
C ALA A 147 -7.49 -3.02 8.19
N HIS A 148 -7.08 -1.78 7.97
CA HIS A 148 -5.70 -1.34 7.86
C HIS A 148 -5.24 -0.78 9.20
N VAL A 149 -4.13 -1.29 9.74
CA VAL A 149 -3.54 -0.79 10.97
C VAL A 149 -2.15 -0.26 10.64
N ILE A 150 -1.93 1.02 10.90
CA ILE A 150 -0.68 1.73 10.59
C ILE A 150 -0.08 2.24 11.90
N VAL A 151 1.16 1.82 12.18
CA VAL A 151 1.85 2.21 13.41
C VAL A 151 3.28 2.60 13.06
N PRO A 152 3.67 3.88 13.20
CA PRO A 152 5.06 4.29 13.28
C PRO A 152 5.68 3.66 14.52
N VAL A 153 6.70 2.83 14.31
CA VAL A 153 7.45 2.14 15.35
C VAL A 153 8.88 2.63 15.35
N LYS A 154 9.41 2.92 16.54
CA LYS A 154 10.82 3.27 16.68
C LYS A 154 11.65 2.09 16.20
N PRO A 155 12.59 2.27 15.26
CA PRO A 155 13.39 1.17 14.76
C PRO A 155 14.25 0.59 15.90
N LEU A 156 14.36 -0.73 15.94
CA LEU A 156 15.16 -1.43 16.96
C LEU A 156 16.66 -1.21 16.78
N PHE A 157 17.08 -0.88 15.56
CA PHE A 157 18.45 -0.60 15.19
C PHE A 157 18.51 0.76 14.49
N PRO A 158 19.56 1.57 14.73
CA PRO A 158 19.81 2.75 13.93
C PRO A 158 19.86 2.39 12.44
N ARG A 159 19.31 3.24 11.58
CA ARG A 159 19.56 3.15 10.15
C ARG A 159 20.91 3.82 9.88
N ASP A 160 21.82 3.13 9.19
CA ASP A 160 23.10 3.73 8.80
C ASP A 160 22.83 4.86 7.80
N GLU A 161 23.50 6.00 7.96
CA GLU A 161 23.40 7.18 7.07
C GLU A 161 23.90 6.91 5.63
N THR A 162 24.28 5.66 5.31
CA THR A 162 24.98 5.29 4.07
C THR A 162 24.14 4.46 3.09
N ASP A 163 22.84 4.24 3.38
CA ASP A 163 21.91 3.61 2.42
C ASP A 163 21.34 4.62 1.39
N GLU A 164 22.15 5.60 0.96
CA GLU A 164 21.96 6.16 -0.38
C GLU A 164 22.43 5.10 -1.38
N PRO A 165 21.63 4.74 -2.41
CA PRO A 165 22.10 3.83 -3.43
C PRO A 165 23.21 4.53 -4.23
N ASP A 166 24.46 4.31 -3.81
CA ASP A 166 25.68 4.72 -4.49
C ASP A 166 25.84 3.87 -5.77
N ALA A 167 24.87 3.98 -6.68
CA ALA A 167 24.79 3.24 -7.92
C ALA A 167 25.82 3.72 -8.96
N ASP A 168 26.49 4.84 -8.70
CA ASP A 168 27.42 5.46 -9.65
C ASP A 168 28.90 5.12 -9.41
N ARG A 169 29.26 4.46 -8.30
CA ARG A 169 30.68 4.17 -8.01
C ARG A 169 31.19 2.82 -8.51
N ALA A 170 30.30 1.91 -8.92
CA ALA A 170 30.70 0.58 -9.40
C ALA A 170 31.06 0.52 -10.91
N ALA A 171 30.87 1.61 -11.66
CA ALA A 171 31.12 1.64 -13.11
C ALA A 171 32.46 2.29 -13.54
N ALA A 172 33.19 2.93 -12.62
CA ALA A 172 34.44 3.61 -12.93
C ALA A 172 35.61 3.01 -12.14
N GLY A 173 36.19 1.93 -12.65
CA GLY A 173 37.39 1.35 -12.03
C GLY A 173 37.76 -0.08 -12.44
N ILE A 174 37.41 -0.51 -13.65
CA ILE A 174 38.12 -1.63 -14.29
C ILE A 174 38.73 -1.09 -15.58
N GLU A 175 39.82 -0.34 -15.44
CA GLU A 175 40.80 -0.22 -16.52
C GLU A 175 41.76 -1.39 -16.37
N VAL A 176 41.68 -2.32 -17.31
CA VAL A 176 42.72 -3.33 -17.57
C VAL A 176 43.35 -2.97 -18.91
N ASN A 177 44.67 -2.78 -18.84
CA ASN A 177 45.66 -2.46 -19.88
C ASN A 177 45.84 -0.99 -20.29
#